data_AF-A0A9D2CLV8-F1
#
_entry.id   AF-A0A9D2CLV8-F1
#
_cell.length_a   1.000
_cell.length_b   1.000
_cell.length_c   1.000
_cell.angle_alpha   90.00
_cell.angle_beta   90.00
_cell.angle_gamma   90.00
#
_symmetry.space_group_name_H-M   'P 1'
#
loop_
_entity.id
_entity.type
_entity.pdbx_description
1 polymer ?
#
loop_
_entity_poly.entity_id
_entity_poly.type
_entity_poly.pdbx_seq_one_letter_code
_entity_poly.pdbx_strand_id
1 'polypeptide(L)'
;MNKKNIINNKVTTQLWALSIALLLGISSCTDEDEPIIIPEEEEEILVTDESGVTLTNTKDIVLGESGEDQVFEMTSTILTTSGRVEETTLNCCAMGAIALNHDGDMAKMDTARKVRNVTLVNRGTITIHTKALVERYKDLIQTPDDPDRPYTYLRLLAIYAGENSTVINEGVINVYFDHDPSVTSTIYVMGMIAGENSSIINNGEIHFYGTGSVATRLRGMATFGNNISAFNNGLMTAEVEICEDSRMITTGGTKSNVINDGIMQMRMPGYVLCMTRYGDTNLINNNVIDLTLVDLPEGYTAVGNGAYPVICAMYEPLSGSRSQMPSLVNRGTIRVAIEGTERTNPASQGYGMYCDLMGAGCGDLQVNIINDGSISVSQSGPYRFSMAEAGFITRPNFTGEACNITLGRWTTTLRDFSQTRDLFLARGINMDFGGGRLSLTKGEDYVDGTPYSVAPEALIYDAGQGAFRYEYSGYRGLEISVADGTAAQLTWDKENQTVALSEE
;
A
#
# COMPACT_ATOMS: atom_id res chain seq x y z
N MET A 1 -32.71 -1.40 -66.16
CA MET A 1 -32.98 -0.03 -65.69
C MET A 1 -31.98 0.23 -64.56
N ASN A 2 -31.07 1.20 -64.55
CA ASN A 2 -30.69 2.33 -65.41
C ASN A 2 -29.16 2.51 -65.16
N LYS A 3 -28.21 2.38 -66.11
CA LYS A 3 -27.81 3.35 -67.17
C LYS A 3 -27.91 4.80 -66.64
N LYS A 4 -26.90 5.68 -66.65
CA LYS A 4 -25.85 6.01 -67.64
C LYS A 4 -25.26 7.36 -67.10
N ASN A 5 -24.00 7.75 -67.28
CA ASN A 5 -23.49 8.46 -68.46
C ASN A 5 -22.03 8.93 -68.22
N ILE A 6 -21.08 8.64 -69.15
CA ILE A 6 -20.47 9.53 -70.20
C ILE A 6 -19.33 10.40 -69.57
N ILE A 7 -18.10 10.58 -70.10
CA ILE A 7 -17.68 10.86 -71.49
C ILE A 7 -16.25 10.33 -71.80
N ASN A 8 -16.09 9.83 -73.03
CA ASN A 8 -14.87 9.59 -73.80
C ASN A 8 -13.97 10.85 -73.97
N ASN A 9 -12.65 10.69 -74.12
CA ASN A 9 -12.02 10.86 -75.43
C ASN A 9 -10.57 10.37 -75.51
N LYS A 10 -10.22 10.05 -76.76
CA LYS A 10 -9.12 9.24 -77.27
C LYS A 10 -7.94 10.14 -77.70
N VAL A 11 -6.74 9.52 -77.74
CA VAL A 11 -5.76 9.53 -78.85
C VAL A 11 -4.53 10.48 -78.79
N THR A 12 -3.38 9.83 -78.50
CA THR A 12 -2.04 9.88 -79.17
C THR A 12 -1.16 11.14 -79.01
N THR A 13 0.18 11.10 -78.91
CA THR A 13 1.19 10.18 -79.47
C THR A 13 2.60 10.46 -78.88
N GLN A 14 3.52 9.50 -79.05
CA GLN A 14 5.00 9.60 -79.14
C GLN A 14 5.83 9.69 -77.85
N LEU A 15 7.05 9.13 -77.72
CA LEU A 15 7.85 8.05 -78.33
C LEU A 15 9.25 8.10 -77.64
N TRP A 16 9.99 6.97 -77.57
CA TRP A 16 11.40 6.78 -77.11
C TRP A 16 11.64 6.77 -75.58
N ALA A 17 12.35 5.79 -74.98
CA ALA A 17 13.53 5.06 -75.45
C ALA A 17 13.59 3.58 -75.03
N LEU A 18 14.24 2.80 -75.90
CA LEU A 18 14.61 1.39 -75.87
C LEU A 18 15.32 0.97 -74.56
N SER A 19 15.02 -0.20 -73.99
CA SER A 19 15.59 -1.54 -74.32
C SER A 19 17.11 -1.66 -74.13
N ILE A 20 17.52 -2.79 -73.54
CA ILE A 20 18.89 -3.36 -73.38
C ILE A 20 19.46 -3.22 -71.97
N ALA A 21 19.26 -4.25 -71.14
CA ALA A 21 20.29 -4.87 -70.29
C ALA A 21 19.66 -5.98 -69.43
N LEU A 22 19.28 -7.09 -70.07
CA LEU A 22 19.20 -8.37 -69.38
C LEU A 22 20.43 -9.18 -69.82
N LEU A 23 21.12 -9.74 -68.83
CA LEU A 23 22.00 -10.92 -68.89
C LEU A 23 23.51 -10.75 -69.15
N LEU A 24 24.25 -11.19 -68.13
CA LEU A 24 25.55 -11.90 -68.11
C LEU A 24 26.84 -11.07 -68.02
N GLY A 25 27.41 -11.07 -66.79
CA GLY A 25 28.81 -10.80 -66.51
C GLY A 25 29.21 -11.43 -65.17
N ILE A 26 29.89 -12.57 -65.24
CA ILE A 26 30.48 -13.30 -64.11
C ILE A 26 31.77 -12.58 -63.67
N SER A 27 32.10 -12.69 -62.38
CA SER A 27 33.44 -12.54 -61.76
C SER A 27 33.77 -11.19 -61.09
N SER A 28 33.69 -11.12 -59.76
CA SER A 28 34.86 -11.32 -58.87
C SER A 28 34.51 -10.98 -57.41
N CYS A 29 35.20 -11.66 -56.49
CA CYS A 29 35.31 -11.50 -55.04
C CYS A 29 34.98 -10.07 -54.52
N THR A 30 34.27 -9.90 -53.40
CA THR A 30 34.74 -10.24 -52.05
C THR A 30 33.60 -10.41 -51.05
N ASP A 31 33.74 -11.38 -50.15
CA ASP A 31 33.04 -11.45 -48.88
C ASP A 31 33.41 -10.21 -48.04
N GLU A 32 32.46 -9.29 -47.88
CA GLU A 32 32.30 -8.51 -46.65
C GLU A 32 30.79 -8.47 -46.40
N ASP A 33 30.28 -9.51 -45.73
CA ASP A 33 29.04 -9.40 -44.99
C ASP A 33 29.28 -8.31 -43.93
N GLU A 34 28.95 -7.07 -44.26
CA GLU A 34 28.74 -6.05 -43.24
C GLU A 34 27.72 -6.63 -42.25
N PRO A 35 28.03 -6.70 -40.95
CA PRO A 35 27.06 -7.17 -39.99
C PRO A 35 25.85 -6.25 -40.12
N ILE A 36 24.70 -6.83 -40.46
CA ILE A 36 23.43 -6.15 -40.35
C ILE A 36 23.34 -5.71 -38.89
N ILE A 37 23.53 -4.42 -38.66
CA ILE A 37 23.21 -3.77 -37.41
C ILE A 37 21.70 -3.91 -37.29
N ILE A 38 21.25 -4.93 -36.56
CA ILE A 38 19.91 -4.96 -36.01
C ILE A 38 19.87 -3.73 -35.10
N PRO A 39 19.00 -2.74 -35.34
CA PRO A 39 18.84 -1.66 -34.38
C PRO A 39 18.53 -2.33 -33.04
N GLU A 40 19.35 -2.10 -32.03
CA GLU A 40 18.93 -2.38 -30.66
C GLU A 40 17.61 -1.63 -30.49
N GLU A 41 16.50 -2.36 -30.36
CA GLU A 41 15.20 -1.76 -30.12
C GLU A 41 15.31 -0.99 -28.79
N GLU A 42 15.29 0.33 -28.88
CA GLU A 42 15.27 1.23 -27.72
C GLU A 42 14.18 0.78 -26.72
N GLU A 43 14.52 0.85 -25.43
CA GLU A 43 13.63 0.57 -24.30
C GLU A 43 12.48 1.60 -24.28
N GLU A 44 11.43 1.36 -25.07
CA GLU A 44 10.37 2.34 -25.23
C GLU A 44 9.43 2.32 -24.01
N ILE A 45 9.55 3.35 -23.16
CA ILE A 45 8.59 3.68 -22.11
C ILE A 45 7.18 3.76 -22.72
N LEU A 46 6.20 3.11 -22.12
CA LEU A 46 4.83 3.13 -22.65
C LEU A 46 4.11 4.42 -22.25
N VAL A 47 4.08 5.41 -23.14
CA VAL A 47 3.36 6.68 -22.96
C VAL A 47 2.12 6.73 -23.85
N THR A 48 0.96 7.13 -23.31
CA THR A 48 -0.22 7.50 -24.12
C THR A 48 -0.89 8.76 -23.59
N ASP A 49 -1.38 9.58 -24.51
CA ASP A 49 -2.31 10.69 -24.26
C ASP A 49 -3.75 10.37 -24.72
N GLU A 50 -3.96 9.20 -25.33
CA GLU A 50 -5.27 8.76 -25.82
C GLU A 50 -6.10 8.05 -24.74
N SER A 51 -7.36 8.46 -24.58
CA SER A 51 -8.33 7.80 -23.69
C SER A 51 -8.97 6.58 -24.37
N GLY A 52 -9.35 5.55 -23.60
CA GLY A 52 -10.02 4.37 -24.13
C GLY A 52 -9.11 3.31 -24.75
N VAL A 53 -7.79 3.45 -24.57
CA VAL A 53 -6.78 2.56 -25.14
C VAL A 53 -6.34 1.47 -24.17
N THR A 54 -5.75 0.42 -24.71
CA THR A 54 -5.05 -0.62 -23.95
C THR A 54 -3.58 -0.63 -24.37
N LEU A 55 -2.68 -0.45 -23.40
CA LEU A 55 -1.24 -0.59 -23.60
C LEU A 55 -0.73 -1.81 -22.84
N THR A 56 0.24 -2.52 -23.42
CA THR A 56 0.84 -3.69 -22.78
C THR A 56 2.36 -3.64 -22.88
N ASN A 57 3.04 -3.58 -21.74
CA ASN A 57 4.49 -3.75 -21.68
C ASN A 57 4.82 -5.24 -21.78
N THR A 58 5.71 -5.61 -22.69
CA THR A 58 6.25 -6.97 -22.82
C THR A 58 7.78 -6.99 -22.80
N LYS A 59 8.40 -5.83 -22.55
CA LYS A 59 9.84 -5.59 -22.60
C LYS A 59 10.39 -5.34 -21.20
N ASP A 60 11.71 -5.28 -21.12
CA ASP A 60 12.44 -4.80 -19.95
C ASP A 60 12.63 -3.29 -20.09
N ILE A 61 12.22 -2.53 -19.08
CA ILE A 61 12.31 -1.08 -19.01
C ILE A 61 13.15 -0.72 -17.79
N VAL A 62 14.26 -0.01 -17.98
CA VAL A 62 15.13 0.43 -16.89
C VAL A 62 15.11 1.96 -16.76
N LEU A 63 14.74 2.46 -15.59
CA LEU A 63 14.64 3.89 -15.29
C LEU A 63 15.73 4.30 -14.30
N GLY A 64 16.32 5.49 -14.49
CA GLY A 64 17.33 6.06 -13.60
C GLY A 64 18.77 5.62 -13.87
N GLU A 65 19.06 4.95 -14.98
CA GLU A 65 20.43 4.66 -15.44
C GLU A 65 20.83 5.45 -16.71
N SER A 66 19.88 5.75 -17.60
CA SER A 66 20.09 6.50 -18.85
C SER A 66 19.62 7.96 -18.72
N GLY A 67 19.86 8.80 -19.74
CA GLY A 67 19.45 10.20 -19.75
C GLY A 67 18.00 10.45 -20.21
N GLU A 68 17.23 9.40 -20.50
CA GLU A 68 15.92 9.46 -21.16
C GLU A 68 14.73 9.35 -20.20
N ASP A 69 14.88 9.79 -18.96
CA ASP A 69 13.79 9.78 -17.98
C ASP A 69 12.67 10.75 -18.39
N GLN A 70 11.42 10.28 -18.31
CA GLN A 70 10.24 11.12 -18.53
C GLN A 70 9.93 11.91 -17.25
N VAL A 71 10.01 13.24 -17.35
CA VAL A 71 9.82 14.16 -16.21
C VAL A 71 8.67 15.13 -16.46
N PHE A 72 7.81 15.29 -15.46
CA PHE A 72 6.74 16.27 -15.44
C PHE A 72 6.41 16.72 -14.02
N GLU A 73 5.72 17.85 -13.91
CA GLU A 73 5.30 18.40 -12.62
C GLU A 73 3.85 18.03 -12.34
N MET A 74 3.57 17.54 -11.12
CA MET A 74 2.21 17.32 -10.62
C MET A 74 1.88 18.31 -9.51
N THR A 75 0.75 19.01 -9.61
CA THR A 75 0.30 19.88 -8.52
C THR A 75 -0.87 19.28 -7.75
N SER A 76 -0.75 19.21 -6.42
CA SER A 76 -1.75 18.67 -5.50
C SER A 76 -2.17 19.73 -4.48
N THR A 77 -3.48 19.89 -4.30
CA THR A 77 -4.04 20.77 -3.27
C THR A 77 -4.23 20.01 -1.96
N ILE A 78 -3.57 20.46 -0.89
CA ILE A 78 -3.79 19.95 0.46
C ILE A 78 -4.64 20.96 1.23
N LEU A 79 -5.77 20.51 1.77
CA LEU A 79 -6.54 21.28 2.74
C LEU A 79 -5.86 21.13 4.10
N THR A 80 -5.26 22.21 4.59
CA THR A 80 -4.73 22.25 5.95
C THR A 80 -5.87 22.20 6.98
N THR A 81 -5.56 21.82 8.22
CA THR A 81 -6.47 21.88 9.37
C THR A 81 -7.03 23.28 9.64
N SER A 82 -6.42 24.33 9.10
CA SER A 82 -6.89 25.72 9.19
C SER A 82 -7.87 26.11 8.07
N GLY A 83 -8.20 25.19 7.16
CA GLY A 83 -9.04 25.47 5.98
C GLY A 83 -8.29 26.24 4.88
N ARG A 84 -6.98 26.51 5.03
CA ARG A 84 -6.14 27.00 3.94
C ARG A 84 -5.87 25.88 2.95
N VAL A 85 -6.12 26.18 1.69
CA VAL A 85 -5.66 25.44 0.51
C VAL A 85 -4.17 25.75 0.36
N GLU A 86 -3.32 24.75 0.58
CA GLU A 86 -1.91 24.81 0.21
C GLU A 86 -1.74 24.03 -1.09
N GLU A 87 -1.14 24.68 -2.08
CA GLU A 87 -0.79 24.06 -3.35
C GLU A 87 0.60 23.47 -3.23
N THR A 88 0.70 22.14 -3.28
CA THR A 88 1.98 21.42 -3.27
C THR A 88 2.35 21.04 -4.69
N THR A 89 3.50 21.52 -5.16
CA THR A 89 4.07 21.12 -6.46
C THR A 89 4.97 19.92 -6.24
N LEU A 90 4.76 18.87 -7.03
CA LEU A 90 5.45 17.58 -6.93
C LEU A 90 6.28 17.38 -8.19
N ASN A 91 7.53 16.95 -8.03
CA ASN A 91 8.37 16.55 -9.15
C ASN A 91 8.17 15.07 -9.44
N CYS A 92 7.65 14.73 -10.62
CA CYS A 92 7.46 13.35 -11.07
C CYS A 92 8.46 13.03 -12.18
N CYS A 93 9.43 12.16 -11.93
CA CYS A 93 10.59 12.02 -12.81
C CYS A 93 10.89 10.62 -13.35
N ALA A 94 10.10 9.60 -13.02
CA ALA A 94 10.26 8.28 -13.62
C ALA A 94 8.91 7.57 -13.74
N MET A 95 8.61 7.05 -14.94
CA MET A 95 7.48 6.15 -15.27
C MET A 95 7.85 5.12 -16.32
N GLY A 96 7.51 3.85 -16.08
CA GLY A 96 7.69 2.75 -17.05
C GLY A 96 6.45 2.58 -17.95
N ALA A 97 5.26 2.92 -17.44
CA ALA A 97 4.06 3.07 -18.22
C ALA A 97 3.17 4.20 -17.68
N ILE A 98 2.71 5.09 -18.56
CA ILE A 98 2.05 6.33 -18.20
C ILE A 98 0.94 6.70 -19.17
N ALA A 99 -0.21 7.08 -18.63
CA ALA A 99 -1.33 7.63 -19.38
C ALA A 99 -1.62 9.08 -18.97
N LEU A 100 -1.11 10.06 -19.72
CA LEU A 100 -1.23 11.50 -19.45
C LEU A 100 -1.43 12.34 -20.72
N ASN A 101 -2.26 13.39 -20.64
CA ASN A 101 -2.54 14.24 -21.80
C ASN A 101 -1.30 15.06 -22.13
N HIS A 102 -0.82 14.97 -23.37
CA HIS A 102 0.24 15.81 -23.89
C HIS A 102 -0.34 17.10 -24.48
N ASP A 103 -0.84 18.00 -23.63
CA ASP A 103 -0.95 19.40 -24.05
C ASP A 103 0.47 19.96 -24.00
N GLY A 104 1.00 20.41 -25.14
CA GLY A 104 2.40 20.80 -25.40
C GLY A 104 3.00 21.94 -24.55
N ASP A 105 2.48 22.16 -23.36
CA ASP A 105 3.04 22.97 -22.28
C ASP A 105 3.35 22.02 -21.10
N MET A 106 4.48 21.32 -21.20
CA MET A 106 4.98 20.35 -20.20
C MET A 106 5.18 20.93 -18.79
N ALA A 107 4.96 22.24 -18.61
CA ALA A 107 5.37 22.97 -17.43
C ALA A 107 4.46 22.73 -16.20
N LYS A 108 3.20 22.28 -16.33
CA LYS A 108 2.31 22.06 -15.19
C LYS A 108 1.22 21.03 -15.50
N MET A 109 1.28 19.84 -14.88
CA MET A 109 0.13 18.94 -14.82
C MET A 109 -0.56 19.11 -13.46
N ASP A 110 -1.75 19.70 -13.44
CA ASP A 110 -2.60 19.55 -12.25
C ASP A 110 -3.22 18.13 -12.27
N THR A 111 -3.73 17.69 -11.11
CA THR A 111 -4.44 16.40 -11.02
C THR A 111 -5.70 16.28 -11.91
N ALA A 112 -6.04 17.29 -12.73
CA ALA A 112 -7.18 17.28 -13.64
C ALA A 112 -6.82 16.94 -15.10
N ARG A 113 -5.53 16.96 -15.49
CA ARG A 113 -5.07 16.60 -16.86
C ARG A 113 -4.73 15.11 -17.04
N LYS A 114 -5.53 14.22 -16.45
CA LYS A 114 -5.32 12.77 -16.49
C LYS A 114 -6.03 12.13 -17.69
N VAL A 115 -5.37 11.21 -18.39
CA VAL A 115 -6.03 10.38 -19.42
C VAL A 115 -6.92 9.36 -18.72
N ARG A 116 -8.16 9.22 -19.20
CA ARG A 116 -9.17 8.38 -18.56
C ARG A 116 -9.44 7.13 -19.39
N ASN A 117 -10.04 6.12 -18.76
CA ASN A 117 -10.45 4.88 -19.44
C ASN A 117 -9.28 4.14 -20.09
N VAL A 118 -8.11 4.11 -19.47
CA VAL A 118 -6.94 3.41 -20.00
C VAL A 118 -6.78 2.07 -19.32
N THR A 119 -6.42 1.05 -20.10
CA THR A 119 -5.97 -0.23 -19.55
C THR A 119 -4.46 -0.34 -19.75
N LEU A 120 -3.69 -0.30 -18.66
CA LEU A 120 -2.25 -0.52 -18.67
C LEU A 120 -1.96 -1.92 -18.15
N VAL A 121 -1.23 -2.73 -18.92
CA VAL A 121 -0.83 -4.09 -18.52
C VAL A 121 0.69 -4.20 -18.57
N ASN A 122 1.32 -4.56 -17.45
CA ASN A 122 2.74 -4.92 -17.45
C ASN A 122 2.90 -6.44 -17.49
N ARG A 123 3.53 -6.99 -18.54
CA ARG A 123 3.94 -8.40 -18.65
C ARG A 123 5.45 -8.59 -18.66
N GLY A 124 6.21 -7.52 -18.86
CA GLY A 124 7.67 -7.52 -18.82
C GLY A 124 8.21 -7.10 -17.45
N THR A 125 9.42 -6.57 -17.42
CA THR A 125 10.07 -6.09 -16.21
C THR A 125 10.21 -4.57 -16.24
N ILE A 126 9.85 -3.89 -15.15
CA ILE A 126 10.13 -2.47 -14.94
C ILE A 126 11.09 -2.36 -13.76
N THR A 127 12.26 -1.76 -13.98
CA THR A 127 13.27 -1.55 -12.95
C THR A 127 13.51 -0.06 -12.73
N ILE A 128 13.52 0.39 -11.47
CA ILE A 128 13.76 1.79 -11.10
C ILE A 128 14.97 1.88 -10.19
N HIS A 129 15.99 2.63 -10.62
CA HIS A 129 17.15 3.01 -9.81
C HIS A 129 17.01 4.45 -9.33
N THR A 130 16.98 4.65 -8.02
CA THR A 130 16.77 6.00 -7.46
C THR A 130 18.00 6.90 -7.55
N LYS A 131 19.21 6.37 -7.63
CA LYS A 131 20.45 7.12 -7.47
C LYS A 131 20.59 8.31 -8.42
N ALA A 132 20.60 8.08 -9.74
CA ALA A 132 20.83 9.15 -10.70
C ALA A 132 19.65 10.14 -10.77
N LEU A 133 18.43 9.66 -10.50
CA LEU A 133 17.23 10.50 -10.37
C LEU A 133 17.38 11.46 -9.20
N VAL A 134 17.76 10.95 -8.02
CA VAL A 134 17.94 11.77 -6.82
C VAL A 134 19.09 12.77 -7.01
N GLU A 135 20.22 12.35 -7.58
CA GLU A 135 21.35 13.25 -7.86
C GLU A 135 20.97 14.41 -8.78
N ARG A 136 20.13 14.17 -9.79
CA ARG A 136 19.64 15.21 -10.73
C ARG A 136 18.66 16.19 -10.09
N TYR A 137 17.77 15.73 -9.21
CA TYR A 137 16.62 16.53 -8.76
C TYR A 137 16.66 17.00 -7.31
N LYS A 138 17.56 16.48 -6.47
CA LYS A 138 17.61 16.79 -5.03
C LYS A 138 17.63 18.29 -4.71
N ASP A 139 18.32 19.10 -5.52
CA ASP A 139 18.48 20.54 -5.29
C ASP A 139 17.24 21.36 -5.66
N LEU A 140 16.24 20.72 -6.27
CA LEU A 140 14.94 21.32 -6.59
C LEU A 140 13.86 20.96 -5.56
N ILE A 141 14.18 20.09 -4.60
CA ILE A 141 13.23 19.60 -3.58
C ILE A 141 13.44 20.33 -2.27
N GLN A 142 12.35 20.83 -1.70
CA GLN A 142 12.29 21.52 -0.42
C GLN A 142 12.93 20.70 0.69
N THR A 143 13.71 21.40 1.51
CA THR A 143 14.30 20.87 2.74
C THR A 143 13.98 21.86 3.88
N PRO A 144 14.19 21.48 5.15
CA PRO A 144 14.08 22.44 6.25
C PRO A 144 14.99 23.67 6.09
N ASP A 145 16.15 23.48 5.44
CA ASP A 145 17.14 24.54 5.22
C ASP A 145 16.82 25.39 3.97
N ASP A 146 16.17 24.79 2.96
CA ASP A 146 15.81 25.43 1.69
C ASP A 146 14.29 25.25 1.39
N PRO A 147 13.39 25.92 2.14
CA PRO A 147 11.95 25.75 2.00
C PRO A 147 11.36 26.40 0.73
N ASP A 148 12.11 27.29 0.07
CA ASP A 148 11.64 28.03 -1.13
C ASP A 148 11.89 27.28 -2.46
N ARG A 149 12.45 26.08 -2.40
CA ARG A 149 12.65 25.24 -3.59
C ARG A 149 11.31 24.88 -4.25
N PRO A 150 11.29 24.66 -5.57
CA PRO A 150 10.04 24.58 -6.34
C PRO A 150 9.19 23.34 -6.02
N TYR A 151 9.79 22.25 -5.52
CA TYR A 151 9.08 20.98 -5.33
C TYR A 151 9.06 20.53 -3.90
N THR A 152 7.93 20.01 -3.43
CA THR A 152 7.82 19.49 -2.07
C THR A 152 8.58 18.17 -1.91
N TYR A 153 8.49 17.25 -2.89
CA TYR A 153 9.09 15.91 -2.84
C TYR A 153 9.50 15.41 -4.24
N LEU A 154 10.42 14.43 -4.30
CA LEU A 154 10.62 13.60 -5.50
C LEU A 154 9.60 12.46 -5.51
N ARG A 155 8.87 12.28 -6.61
CA ARG A 155 7.93 11.18 -6.77
C ARG A 155 8.28 10.32 -7.99
N LEU A 156 8.52 9.03 -7.76
CA LEU A 156 8.80 8.05 -8.82
C LEU A 156 7.63 7.09 -8.91
N LEU A 157 7.07 6.88 -10.10
CA LEU A 157 5.92 5.98 -10.30
C LEU A 157 6.31 4.87 -11.27
N ALA A 158 6.08 3.59 -10.99
CA ALA A 158 6.37 2.58 -12.02
C ALA A 158 5.28 2.55 -13.10
N ILE A 159 4.01 2.53 -12.67
CA ILE A 159 2.84 2.56 -13.55
C ILE A 159 1.80 3.56 -13.04
N TYR A 160 1.30 4.42 -13.93
CA TYR A 160 0.30 5.44 -13.60
C TYR A 160 -0.81 5.55 -14.64
N ALA A 161 -2.06 5.51 -14.17
CA ALA A 161 -3.24 5.84 -14.97
C ALA A 161 -4.19 6.83 -14.29
N GLY A 162 -5.01 7.51 -15.09
CA GLY A 162 -6.05 8.42 -14.59
C GLY A 162 -7.30 7.71 -14.06
N GLU A 163 -8.44 8.40 -14.11
CA GLU A 163 -9.72 7.88 -13.64
C GLU A 163 -10.30 6.80 -14.56
N ASN A 164 -11.21 5.99 -14.03
CA ASN A 164 -11.94 4.92 -14.75
C ASN A 164 -11.00 3.96 -15.48
N SER A 165 -9.79 3.77 -14.98
CA SER A 165 -8.73 3.03 -15.64
C SER A 165 -8.53 1.65 -15.01
N THR A 166 -7.83 0.77 -15.69
CA THR A 166 -7.43 -0.54 -15.17
C THR A 166 -5.93 -0.68 -15.29
N VAL A 167 -5.25 -0.93 -14.18
CA VAL A 167 -3.79 -1.13 -14.15
C VAL A 167 -3.52 -2.55 -13.67
N ILE A 168 -2.85 -3.35 -14.49
CA ILE A 168 -2.58 -4.76 -14.24
C ILE A 168 -1.08 -5.00 -14.28
N ASN A 169 -0.51 -5.62 -13.25
CA ASN A 169 0.85 -6.15 -13.27
C ASN A 169 0.79 -7.68 -13.34
N GLU A 170 1.25 -8.27 -14.44
CA GLU A 170 1.47 -9.71 -14.62
C GLU A 170 2.97 -10.06 -14.66
N GLY A 171 3.84 -9.06 -14.81
CA GLY A 171 5.29 -9.18 -14.83
C GLY A 171 5.94 -8.79 -13.50
N VAL A 172 7.12 -8.15 -13.58
CA VAL A 172 7.92 -7.78 -12.40
C VAL A 172 8.15 -6.27 -12.34
N ILE A 173 8.01 -5.68 -11.16
CA ILE A 173 8.40 -4.29 -10.87
C ILE A 173 9.48 -4.34 -9.79
N ASN A 174 10.70 -3.91 -10.11
CA ASN A 174 11.82 -3.78 -9.19
C ASN A 174 12.11 -2.31 -8.88
N VAL A 175 12.22 -1.96 -7.62
CA VAL A 175 12.62 -0.63 -7.17
C VAL A 175 13.84 -0.75 -6.27
N TYR A 176 14.94 -0.15 -6.70
CA TYR A 176 16.19 -0.07 -5.96
C TYR A 176 16.37 1.32 -5.35
N PHE A 177 16.20 1.42 -4.04
CA PHE A 177 16.54 2.58 -3.22
C PHE A 177 18.06 2.67 -3.00
N ASP A 178 18.81 2.90 -4.06
CA ASP A 178 20.27 2.96 -4.14
C ASP A 178 20.86 4.38 -4.08
N HIS A 179 20.06 5.38 -3.73
CA HIS A 179 20.51 6.74 -3.50
C HIS A 179 21.28 6.89 -2.17
N ASP A 180 21.98 8.01 -2.02
CA ASP A 180 22.78 8.31 -0.82
C ASP A 180 21.88 8.41 0.43
N PRO A 181 22.16 7.65 1.51
CA PRO A 181 21.35 7.65 2.74
C PRO A 181 21.37 8.99 3.49
N SER A 182 22.30 9.89 3.19
CA SER A 182 22.34 11.25 3.74
C SER A 182 21.31 12.19 3.14
N VAL A 183 20.59 11.78 2.10
CA VAL A 183 19.53 12.59 1.48
C VAL A 183 18.38 12.79 2.47
N THR A 184 18.12 14.06 2.80
CA THR A 184 17.04 14.47 3.71
C THR A 184 15.79 14.96 2.98
N SER A 185 15.87 15.22 1.67
CA SER A 185 14.72 15.46 0.80
C SER A 185 13.87 14.20 0.69
N THR A 186 12.55 14.32 0.74
CA THR A 186 11.68 13.15 0.65
C THR A 186 11.74 12.53 -0.75
N ILE A 187 12.05 11.23 -0.78
CA ILE A 187 12.00 10.40 -1.97
C ILE A 187 10.81 9.47 -1.84
N TYR A 188 9.83 9.58 -2.73
CA TYR A 188 8.57 8.85 -2.64
C TYR A 188 8.34 7.98 -3.87
N VAL A 189 8.46 6.66 -3.73
CA VAL A 189 8.27 5.73 -4.85
C VAL A 189 6.94 4.99 -4.74
N MET A 190 6.26 4.81 -5.87
CA MET A 190 4.99 4.12 -5.92
C MET A 190 4.96 3.14 -7.09
N GLY A 191 4.61 1.88 -6.85
CA GLY A 191 4.58 0.84 -7.90
C GLY A 191 3.43 1.07 -8.89
N MET A 192 2.19 0.90 -8.44
CA MET A 192 1.01 1.02 -9.30
C MET A 192 0.02 2.06 -8.78
N ILE A 193 -0.42 2.97 -9.65
CA ILE A 193 -1.39 4.01 -9.29
C ILE A 193 -2.48 4.13 -10.35
N ALA A 194 -3.71 4.32 -9.88
CA ALA A 194 -4.83 4.73 -10.72
C ALA A 194 -5.73 5.77 -10.01
N GLY A 195 -6.43 6.58 -10.81
CA GLY A 195 -7.42 7.57 -10.34
C GLY A 195 -8.74 6.93 -9.87
N GLU A 196 -9.72 7.77 -9.51
CA GLU A 196 -11.06 7.35 -9.06
C GLU A 196 -11.75 6.36 -10.02
N ASN A 197 -12.60 5.48 -9.49
CA ASN A 197 -13.34 4.43 -10.23
C ASN A 197 -12.46 3.41 -10.98
N SER A 198 -11.21 3.26 -10.59
CA SER A 198 -10.25 2.39 -11.27
C SER A 198 -10.08 1.04 -10.58
N SER A 199 -9.54 0.08 -11.34
CA SER A 199 -9.06 -1.20 -10.79
C SER A 199 -7.54 -1.29 -10.85
N ILE A 200 -6.91 -1.73 -9.77
CA ILE A 200 -5.46 -1.94 -9.68
C ILE A 200 -5.25 -3.41 -9.29
N ILE A 201 -4.58 -4.19 -10.13
CA ILE A 201 -4.50 -5.64 -10.00
C ILE A 201 -3.03 -6.08 -10.11
N ASN A 202 -2.45 -6.59 -9.02
CA ASN A 202 -1.14 -7.22 -9.05
C ASN A 202 -1.30 -8.75 -9.12
N ASN A 203 -0.99 -9.34 -10.27
CA ASN A 203 -0.88 -10.79 -10.49
C ASN A 203 0.59 -11.27 -10.53
N GLY A 204 1.54 -10.35 -10.73
CA GLY A 204 2.97 -10.63 -10.81
C GLY A 204 3.71 -10.28 -9.51
N GLU A 205 4.88 -9.67 -9.65
CA GLU A 205 5.77 -9.38 -8.54
C GLU A 205 6.09 -7.87 -8.45
N ILE A 206 6.09 -7.32 -7.24
CA ILE A 206 6.53 -5.95 -6.96
C ILE A 206 7.53 -5.99 -5.81
N HIS A 207 8.70 -5.42 -6.02
CA HIS A 207 9.78 -5.49 -5.07
C HIS A 207 10.42 -4.14 -4.78
N PHE A 208 10.70 -3.90 -3.50
CA PHE A 208 11.41 -2.73 -3.02
C PHE A 208 12.64 -3.17 -2.24
N TYR A 209 13.83 -2.77 -2.69
CA TYR A 209 15.10 -3.15 -2.08
C TYR A 209 16.04 -1.96 -1.94
N GLY A 210 17.07 -2.10 -1.11
CA GLY A 210 18.21 -1.19 -1.08
C GLY A 210 18.37 -0.43 0.23
N THR A 211 19.16 0.64 0.20
CA THR A 211 19.52 1.40 1.40
C THR A 211 18.43 2.40 1.78
N GLY A 212 17.99 3.24 0.84
CA GLY A 212 17.05 4.33 1.13
C GLY A 212 17.65 5.41 2.03
N SER A 213 16.77 6.23 2.61
CA SER A 213 17.12 7.38 3.45
C SER A 213 16.07 7.64 4.52
N VAL A 214 16.38 8.54 5.46
CA VAL A 214 15.49 8.90 6.58
C VAL A 214 14.21 9.62 6.16
N ALA A 215 14.11 10.01 4.89
CA ALA A 215 12.94 10.62 4.26
C ALA A 215 12.41 9.78 3.08
N THR A 216 12.86 8.52 2.96
CA THR A 216 12.34 7.59 1.95
C THR A 216 10.95 7.12 2.32
N ARG A 217 10.05 7.09 1.34
CA ARG A 217 8.68 6.59 1.45
C ARG A 217 8.36 5.67 0.28
N LEU A 218 7.57 4.63 0.51
CA LEU A 218 7.15 3.72 -0.56
C LEU A 218 5.65 3.38 -0.53
N ARG A 219 5.06 3.16 -1.71
CA ARG A 219 3.76 2.55 -1.92
C ARG A 219 3.84 1.40 -2.93
N GLY A 220 3.39 0.20 -2.59
CA GLY A 220 3.22 -0.88 -3.58
C GLY A 220 2.14 -0.50 -4.62
N MET A 221 0.91 -0.39 -4.14
CA MET A 221 -0.27 0.06 -4.88
C MET A 221 -0.93 1.22 -4.14
N ALA A 222 -1.30 2.28 -4.85
CA ALA A 222 -1.88 3.44 -4.20
C ALA A 222 -2.90 4.20 -5.04
N THR A 223 -3.84 4.80 -4.33
CA THR A 223 -4.88 5.65 -4.90
C THR A 223 -5.39 6.63 -3.86
N PHE A 224 -5.82 7.80 -4.31
CA PHE A 224 -6.47 8.81 -3.45
C PHE A 224 -7.89 9.14 -3.89
N GLY A 225 -8.47 8.37 -4.83
CA GLY A 225 -9.85 8.51 -5.32
C GLY A 225 -10.85 7.56 -4.65
N ASN A 226 -12.14 7.72 -4.96
CA ASN A 226 -13.20 6.81 -4.51
C ASN A 226 -13.40 5.60 -5.46
N ASN A 227 -14.24 4.65 -5.03
CA ASN A 227 -14.69 3.50 -5.83
C ASN A 227 -13.55 2.67 -6.45
N ILE A 228 -12.46 2.48 -5.71
CA ILE A 228 -11.31 1.74 -6.21
C ILE A 228 -11.46 0.25 -5.90
N SER A 229 -11.04 -0.61 -6.83
CA SER A 229 -10.87 -2.03 -6.54
C SER A 229 -9.40 -2.41 -6.68
N ALA A 230 -8.72 -2.60 -5.55
CA ALA A 230 -7.32 -2.99 -5.49
C ALA A 230 -7.20 -4.47 -5.09
N PHE A 231 -6.57 -5.27 -5.94
CA PHE A 231 -6.40 -6.71 -5.74
C PHE A 231 -4.91 -7.06 -5.81
N ASN A 232 -4.37 -7.64 -4.75
CA ASN A 232 -3.08 -8.32 -4.80
C ASN A 232 -3.30 -9.83 -4.87
N ASN A 233 -3.00 -10.44 -6.01
CA ASN A 233 -2.97 -11.89 -6.22
C ASN A 233 -1.53 -12.43 -6.27
N GLY A 234 -0.56 -11.56 -6.50
CA GLY A 234 0.86 -11.89 -6.64
C GLY A 234 1.69 -11.67 -5.39
N LEU A 235 2.97 -11.38 -5.58
CA LEU A 235 3.94 -11.14 -4.51
C LEU A 235 4.29 -9.65 -4.41
N MET A 236 4.32 -9.11 -3.19
CA MET A 236 4.91 -7.81 -2.91
C MET A 236 5.91 -7.91 -1.77
N THR A 237 7.16 -7.47 -1.98
CA THR A 237 8.22 -7.51 -0.96
C THR A 237 8.86 -6.14 -0.74
N ALA A 238 9.23 -5.84 0.51
CA ALA A 238 10.05 -4.69 0.84
C ALA A 238 11.13 -5.03 1.87
N GLU A 239 12.39 -4.79 1.50
CA GLU A 239 13.55 -4.88 2.39
C GLU A 239 14.44 -3.66 2.12
N VAL A 240 14.22 -2.59 2.90
CA VAL A 240 14.94 -1.31 2.76
C VAL A 240 15.58 -0.98 4.10
N GLU A 241 16.86 -0.62 4.10
CA GLU A 241 17.64 -0.39 5.32
C GLU A 241 17.20 0.88 6.07
N ILE A 242 16.73 1.90 5.35
CA ILE A 242 16.32 3.19 5.90
C ILE A 242 15.05 3.67 5.20
N CYS A 243 13.97 3.79 5.98
CA CYS A 243 12.68 4.26 5.48
C CYS A 243 11.90 4.99 6.58
N GLU A 244 11.18 6.04 6.21
CA GLU A 244 10.28 6.79 7.10
C GLU A 244 8.90 6.12 7.20
N ASP A 245 8.24 5.92 6.06
CA ASP A 245 6.85 5.47 5.97
C ASP A 245 6.64 4.56 4.73
N SER A 246 6.22 3.34 5.00
CA SER A 246 6.08 2.26 4.02
C SER A 246 4.69 1.65 4.04
N ARG A 247 4.10 1.48 2.85
CA ARG A 247 2.78 0.84 2.71
C ARG A 247 2.73 0.00 1.45
N MET A 248 2.14 -1.18 1.51
CA MET A 248 1.98 -2.02 0.33
C MET A 248 0.73 -1.66 -0.45
N ILE A 249 -0.38 -1.38 0.23
CA ILE A 249 -1.61 -0.90 -0.41
C ILE A 249 -2.17 0.27 0.37
N THR A 250 -2.49 1.37 -0.29
CA THR A 250 -3.11 2.55 0.34
C THR A 250 -4.25 3.12 -0.48
N THR A 251 -5.42 3.28 0.14
CA THR A 251 -6.57 3.96 -0.46
C THR A 251 -6.96 5.23 0.31
N GLY A 252 -7.23 6.30 -0.42
CA GLY A 252 -7.66 7.59 0.13
C GLY A 252 -9.17 7.77 0.23
N GLY A 253 -9.92 7.28 -0.76
CA GLY A 253 -11.35 7.58 -0.89
C GLY A 253 -12.31 6.56 -0.26
N THR A 254 -13.59 6.77 -0.53
CA THR A 254 -14.73 5.97 -0.05
C THR A 254 -15.12 4.88 -1.06
N LYS A 255 -15.93 3.91 -0.63
CA LYS A 255 -16.51 2.83 -1.46
C LYS A 255 -15.50 1.96 -2.21
N SER A 256 -14.29 1.85 -1.67
CA SER A 256 -13.24 1.04 -2.29
C SER A 256 -13.19 -0.36 -1.70
N ASN A 257 -12.53 -1.29 -2.38
CA ASN A 257 -12.24 -2.63 -1.90
C ASN A 257 -10.75 -2.91 -2.08
N VAL A 258 -10.09 -3.32 -1.00
CA VAL A 258 -8.70 -3.77 -1.02
C VAL A 258 -8.67 -5.22 -0.57
N ILE A 259 -8.25 -6.09 -1.46
CA ILE A 259 -8.24 -7.53 -1.25
C ILE A 259 -6.83 -8.06 -1.50
N ASN A 260 -6.29 -8.79 -0.51
CA ASN A 260 -5.05 -9.55 -0.64
C ASN A 260 -5.35 -11.04 -0.72
N ASP A 261 -5.23 -11.61 -1.92
CA ASP A 261 -5.22 -13.05 -2.18
C ASP A 261 -3.77 -13.58 -2.38
N GLY A 262 -2.79 -12.69 -2.47
CA GLY A 262 -1.37 -12.99 -2.66
C GLY A 262 -0.53 -12.91 -1.38
N ILE A 263 0.76 -12.64 -1.53
CA ILE A 263 1.73 -12.58 -0.43
C ILE A 263 2.29 -11.16 -0.32
N MET A 264 2.31 -10.60 0.89
CA MET A 264 3.00 -9.36 1.22
C MET A 264 4.05 -9.61 2.30
N GLN A 265 5.31 -9.23 2.05
CA GLN A 265 6.41 -9.38 3.00
C GLN A 265 7.15 -8.07 3.18
N MET A 266 7.37 -7.64 4.42
CA MET A 266 8.12 -6.42 4.71
C MET A 266 9.08 -6.66 5.87
N ARG A 267 10.37 -6.37 5.68
CA ARG A 267 11.36 -6.35 6.76
C ARG A 267 12.14 -5.05 6.70
N MET A 268 11.76 -4.07 7.51
CA MET A 268 12.31 -2.71 7.41
C MET A 268 12.03 -1.86 8.66
N PRO A 269 12.79 -0.77 8.88
CA PRO A 269 12.49 0.19 9.96
C PRO A 269 11.39 1.18 9.56
N GLY A 270 11.07 2.08 10.49
CA GLY A 270 10.13 3.19 10.27
C GLY A 270 8.68 2.85 10.58
N TYR A 271 7.75 3.61 9.98
CA TYR A 271 6.32 3.31 10.02
C TYR A 271 5.96 2.34 8.91
N VAL A 272 5.48 1.15 9.27
CA VAL A 272 5.16 0.08 8.33
C VAL A 272 3.66 -0.21 8.42
N LEU A 273 2.88 0.29 7.45
CA LEU A 273 1.43 0.15 7.41
C LEU A 273 1.03 -0.58 6.12
N CYS A 274 0.99 -1.92 6.17
CA CYS A 274 0.92 -2.77 4.98
C CYS A 274 -0.33 -2.50 4.13
N MET A 275 -1.54 -2.72 4.68
CA MET A 275 -2.81 -2.37 4.04
C MET A 275 -3.45 -1.21 4.80
N THR A 276 -3.59 -0.06 4.15
CA THR A 276 -4.15 1.16 4.75
C THR A 276 -5.37 1.65 3.99
N ARG A 277 -6.41 2.08 4.73
CA ARG A 277 -7.52 2.89 4.18
C ARG A 277 -7.65 4.22 4.91
N TYR A 278 -8.03 5.29 4.21
CA TYR A 278 -8.35 6.59 4.82
C TYR A 278 -9.83 6.96 4.72
N GLY A 279 -10.58 6.30 3.85
CA GLY A 279 -12.03 6.44 3.74
C GLY A 279 -12.74 5.09 3.90
N ASP A 280 -14.02 5.08 3.55
CA ASP A 280 -14.94 3.94 3.69
C ASP A 280 -14.59 2.80 2.70
N THR A 281 -13.49 2.09 2.95
CA THR A 281 -12.93 1.03 2.08
C THR A 281 -12.93 -0.34 2.77
N ASN A 282 -13.33 -1.43 2.12
CA ASN A 282 -13.11 -2.77 2.69
C ASN A 282 -11.63 -3.14 2.68
N LEU A 283 -11.09 -3.64 3.79
CA LEU A 283 -9.77 -4.29 3.84
C LEU A 283 -9.97 -5.78 4.11
N ILE A 284 -9.51 -6.62 3.19
CA ILE A 284 -9.66 -8.08 3.29
C ILE A 284 -8.31 -8.74 3.02
N ASN A 285 -7.78 -9.47 4.00
CA ASN A 285 -6.65 -10.36 3.80
C ASN A 285 -7.14 -11.81 3.70
N ASN A 286 -6.98 -12.47 2.56
CA ASN A 286 -7.32 -13.88 2.36
C ASN A 286 -6.09 -14.79 2.36
N ASN A 287 -4.87 -14.25 2.35
CA ASN A 287 -3.65 -15.04 2.26
C ASN A 287 -2.56 -14.48 3.20
N VAL A 288 -1.30 -14.28 2.77
CA VAL A 288 -0.19 -14.01 3.71
C VAL A 288 0.18 -12.54 3.77
N ILE A 289 0.32 -12.03 4.99
CA ILE A 289 1.02 -10.78 5.31
C ILE A 289 2.07 -11.09 6.39
N ASP A 290 3.33 -10.82 6.10
CA ASP A 290 4.46 -11.09 6.99
C ASP A 290 5.31 -9.83 7.18
N LEU A 291 5.34 -9.30 8.39
CA LEU A 291 5.89 -7.99 8.68
C LEU A 291 6.89 -8.07 9.83
N THR A 292 8.08 -7.54 9.61
CA THR A 292 9.14 -7.48 10.61
C THR A 292 9.69 -6.06 10.71
N LEU A 293 9.55 -5.44 11.88
CA LEU A 293 10.18 -4.16 12.17
C LEU A 293 11.60 -4.40 12.65
N VAL A 294 12.55 -3.71 12.04
CA VAL A 294 13.97 -3.76 12.39
C VAL A 294 14.47 -2.37 12.74
N ASP A 295 15.69 -2.28 13.27
CA ASP A 295 16.30 -1.01 13.62
C ASP A 295 16.82 -0.24 12.41
N LEU A 296 16.80 1.10 12.54
CA LEU A 296 17.61 1.95 11.68
C LEU A 296 19.11 1.66 11.87
N PRO A 297 19.95 1.84 10.84
CA PRO A 297 21.40 1.82 10.97
C PRO A 297 21.92 2.86 11.96
N GLU A 298 23.11 2.64 12.51
CA GLU A 298 23.70 3.55 13.50
C GLU A 298 23.95 4.94 12.89
N GLY A 299 23.65 6.00 13.66
CA GLY A 299 23.79 7.39 13.20
C GLY A 299 22.55 7.96 12.49
N TYR A 300 21.52 7.15 12.23
CA TYR A 300 20.30 7.62 11.57
C TYR A 300 19.10 7.68 12.51
N THR A 301 18.26 8.69 12.32
CA THR A 301 16.96 8.84 12.99
C THR A 301 15.92 9.17 11.94
N ALA A 302 14.75 8.53 12.00
CA ALA A 302 13.65 8.83 11.07
C ALA A 302 13.24 10.31 11.17
N VAL A 303 12.98 10.93 10.02
CA VAL A 303 12.42 12.29 9.94
C VAL A 303 10.89 12.18 10.07
N GLY A 304 10.22 13.00 10.89
CA GLY A 304 8.75 12.99 11.00
C GLY A 304 8.16 12.14 12.15
N ASN A 305 6.83 12.23 12.33
CA ASN A 305 5.96 11.73 13.43
C ASN A 305 6.65 10.90 14.53
N GLY A 306 7.54 11.53 15.28
CA GLY A 306 8.52 10.88 16.13
C GLY A 306 8.03 10.67 17.56
N ALA A 307 7.04 9.82 17.76
CA ALA A 307 6.75 9.37 19.12
C ALA A 307 6.66 7.85 19.26
N TYR A 308 6.12 7.13 18.28
CA TYR A 308 5.85 5.69 18.42
C TYR A 308 5.86 4.99 17.05
N PRO A 309 6.99 4.42 16.59
CA PRO A 309 7.01 3.61 15.37
C PRO A 309 5.97 2.49 15.45
N VAL A 310 5.20 2.28 14.38
CA VAL A 310 4.17 1.25 14.32
C VAL A 310 4.42 0.36 13.11
N ILE A 311 4.38 -0.95 13.35
CA ILE A 311 4.23 -1.97 12.31
C ILE A 311 2.84 -2.59 12.38
N CYS A 312 2.11 -2.57 11.26
CA CYS A 312 0.74 -3.07 11.20
C CYS A 312 0.41 -3.69 9.84
N ALA A 313 -0.30 -4.83 9.86
CA ALA A 313 -0.82 -5.46 8.64
C ALA A 313 -2.05 -4.76 8.09
N MET A 314 -3.08 -4.50 8.91
CA MET A 314 -4.31 -3.83 8.49
C MET A 314 -4.54 -2.58 9.33
N TYR A 315 -4.30 -1.41 8.74
CA TYR A 315 -4.35 -0.12 9.42
C TYR A 315 -5.62 0.67 9.08
N GLU A 316 -6.27 1.15 10.14
CA GLU A 316 -7.49 1.93 10.11
C GLU A 316 -7.34 3.22 10.96
N PRO A 317 -7.15 4.39 10.33
CA PRO A 317 -7.25 5.68 10.98
C PRO A 317 -8.72 6.12 11.13
N LEU A 318 -9.22 6.24 12.36
CA LEU A 318 -10.59 6.64 12.67
C LEU A 318 -10.70 8.17 12.77
N SER A 319 -11.68 8.74 12.06
CA SER A 319 -12.01 10.17 12.10
C SER A 319 -13.53 10.40 11.90
N GLY A 320 -14.08 11.43 12.53
CA GLY A 320 -15.53 11.68 12.55
C GLY A 320 -16.17 12.16 11.24
N SER A 321 -15.39 12.32 10.17
CA SER A 321 -15.93 12.62 8.84
C SER A 321 -16.46 11.38 8.10
N ARG A 322 -16.29 10.19 8.69
CA ARG A 322 -16.69 8.92 8.06
C ARG A 322 -18.17 8.63 8.28
N SER A 323 -18.80 8.10 7.23
CA SER A 323 -20.23 7.81 7.21
C SER A 323 -20.55 6.31 7.29
N GLN A 324 -19.58 5.47 6.91
CA GLN A 324 -19.68 4.01 6.94
C GLN A 324 -18.34 3.40 7.34
N MET A 325 -18.40 2.32 8.12
CA MET A 325 -17.21 1.61 8.57
C MET A 325 -17.23 0.17 8.03
N PRO A 326 -16.77 -0.05 6.79
CA PRO A 326 -16.59 -1.39 6.27
C PRO A 326 -15.70 -2.23 7.18
N SER A 327 -15.90 -3.55 7.18
CA SER A 327 -15.19 -4.44 8.11
C SER A 327 -13.69 -4.54 7.78
N LEU A 328 -12.87 -4.77 8.80
CA LEU A 328 -11.53 -5.32 8.64
C LEU A 328 -11.64 -6.84 8.72
N VAL A 329 -11.26 -7.55 7.66
CA VAL A 329 -11.44 -9.00 7.59
C VAL A 329 -10.11 -9.69 7.32
N ASN A 330 -9.64 -10.52 8.25
CA ASN A 330 -8.57 -11.46 8.02
C ASN A 330 -9.15 -12.88 7.90
N ARG A 331 -8.91 -13.54 6.78
CA ARG A 331 -9.17 -14.97 6.52
C ARG A 331 -7.88 -15.75 6.28
N GLY A 332 -6.76 -15.06 6.09
CA GLY A 332 -5.45 -15.64 5.85
C GLY A 332 -4.55 -15.63 7.10
N THR A 333 -3.26 -15.50 6.88
CA THR A 333 -2.24 -15.48 7.93
C THR A 333 -1.55 -14.13 7.99
N ILE A 334 -1.54 -13.55 9.18
CA ILE A 334 -0.79 -12.33 9.51
C ILE A 334 0.30 -12.68 10.52
N ARG A 335 1.55 -12.35 10.22
CA ARG A 335 2.68 -12.43 11.15
C ARG A 335 3.27 -11.04 11.33
N VAL A 336 3.45 -10.64 12.59
CA VAL A 336 4.06 -9.35 12.93
C VAL A 336 5.16 -9.58 13.95
N ALA A 337 6.36 -9.12 13.63
CA ALA A 337 7.53 -9.24 14.47
C ALA A 337 8.17 -7.87 14.72
N ILE A 338 8.73 -7.68 15.92
CA ILE A 338 9.69 -6.62 16.21
C ILE A 338 11.02 -7.28 16.59
N GLU A 339 12.04 -7.11 15.74
CA GLU A 339 13.41 -7.54 16.02
C GLU A 339 14.16 -6.41 16.74
N GLY A 340 13.99 -6.35 18.07
CA GLY A 340 14.55 -5.27 18.87
C GLY A 340 16.01 -5.46 19.26
N THR A 341 16.74 -4.36 19.39
CA THR A 341 18.04 -4.22 20.05
C THR A 341 18.00 -3.08 21.08
N GLU A 342 19.13 -2.76 21.72
CA GLU A 342 19.27 -1.60 22.60
C GLU A 342 19.06 -0.25 21.88
N ARG A 343 19.05 -0.23 20.54
CA ARG A 343 18.80 0.97 19.74
C ARG A 343 17.34 1.15 19.36
N THR A 344 16.53 0.10 19.47
CA THR A 344 15.12 0.17 19.13
C THR A 344 14.42 1.14 20.05
N ASN A 345 13.55 1.99 19.48
CA ASN A 345 12.71 2.84 20.29
C ASN A 345 11.85 1.96 21.22
N PRO A 346 11.97 2.05 22.56
CA PRO A 346 11.20 1.22 23.49
C PRO A 346 9.69 1.42 23.36
N ALA A 347 9.27 2.51 22.71
CA ALA A 347 7.88 2.86 22.46
C ALA A 347 7.34 2.34 21.11
N SER A 348 8.14 1.56 20.36
CA SER A 348 7.69 0.86 19.16
C SER A 348 6.53 -0.09 19.44
N GLN A 349 5.65 -0.26 18.45
CA GLN A 349 4.41 -1.02 18.59
C GLN A 349 4.15 -1.91 17.36
N GLY A 350 3.43 -3.02 17.55
CA GLY A 350 3.17 -3.99 16.48
C GLY A 350 1.79 -4.64 16.55
N TYR A 351 1.04 -4.61 15.46
CA TYR A 351 -0.35 -5.07 15.44
C TYR A 351 -0.72 -5.86 14.18
N GLY A 352 -1.54 -6.89 14.31
CA GLY A 352 -2.17 -7.52 13.14
C GLY A 352 -3.22 -6.59 12.52
N MET A 353 -4.16 -6.11 13.34
CA MET A 353 -5.10 -5.05 12.98
C MET A 353 -4.94 -3.86 13.91
N TYR A 354 -4.91 -2.65 13.36
CA TYR A 354 -4.71 -1.44 14.16
C TYR A 354 -5.75 -0.37 13.83
N CYS A 355 -6.57 -0.02 14.82
CA CYS A 355 -7.49 1.10 14.76
C CYS A 355 -6.92 2.27 15.57
N ASP A 356 -6.60 3.37 14.88
CA ASP A 356 -5.97 4.57 15.44
C ASP A 356 -6.97 5.73 15.43
N LEU A 357 -7.46 6.13 16.60
CA LEU A 357 -8.40 7.23 16.73
C LEU A 357 -7.66 8.57 16.65
N MET A 358 -7.78 9.20 15.48
CA MET A 358 -7.01 10.39 15.09
C MET A 358 -7.77 11.72 15.25
N GLY A 359 -9.09 11.72 15.47
CA GLY A 359 -9.88 12.97 15.53
C GLY A 359 -11.25 12.86 16.20
N ALA A 360 -11.91 14.01 16.37
CA ALA A 360 -13.22 14.14 17.00
C ALA A 360 -14.41 13.67 16.16
N GLY A 361 -15.53 13.39 16.84
CA GLY A 361 -16.78 12.96 16.23
C GLY A 361 -16.88 11.46 15.97
N CYS A 362 -16.17 10.63 16.74
CA CYS A 362 -16.09 9.18 16.50
C CYS A 362 -17.00 8.32 17.40
N GLY A 363 -17.79 8.91 18.30
CA GLY A 363 -18.65 8.16 19.23
C GLY A 363 -19.67 7.25 18.55
N ASP A 364 -20.19 7.69 17.40
CA ASP A 364 -21.15 6.93 16.58
C ASP A 364 -20.49 5.91 15.64
N LEU A 365 -19.16 5.90 15.53
CA LEU A 365 -18.47 4.94 14.67
C LEU A 365 -18.53 3.55 15.30
N GLN A 366 -18.95 2.57 14.50
CA GLN A 366 -18.91 1.15 14.83
C GLN A 366 -17.93 0.46 13.91
N VAL A 367 -16.78 0.03 14.45
CA VAL A 367 -15.79 -0.72 13.68
C VAL A 367 -16.03 -2.20 13.89
N ASN A 368 -16.39 -2.91 12.83
CA ASN A 368 -16.49 -4.36 12.87
C ASN A 368 -15.16 -5.01 12.46
N ILE A 369 -14.60 -5.81 13.36
CA ILE A 369 -13.37 -6.57 13.12
C ILE A 369 -13.69 -8.07 13.04
N ILE A 370 -13.12 -8.74 12.03
CA ILE A 370 -13.32 -10.16 11.79
C ILE A 370 -11.96 -10.82 11.55
N ASN A 371 -11.63 -11.81 12.36
CA ASN A 371 -10.50 -12.71 12.14
C ASN A 371 -11.00 -14.15 12.04
N ASP A 372 -11.18 -14.64 10.82
CA ASP A 372 -11.45 -16.05 10.51
C ASP A 372 -10.15 -16.82 10.24
N GLY A 373 -9.00 -16.13 10.15
CA GLY A 373 -7.67 -16.69 9.92
C GLY A 373 -6.81 -16.74 11.18
N SER A 374 -5.49 -16.56 11.01
CA SER A 374 -4.52 -16.54 12.10
C SER A 374 -3.75 -15.23 12.16
N ILE A 375 -3.57 -14.69 13.37
CA ILE A 375 -2.68 -13.56 13.62
C ILE A 375 -1.69 -13.97 14.70
N SER A 376 -0.40 -13.77 14.46
CA SER A 376 0.65 -14.03 15.45
C SER A 376 1.56 -12.82 15.59
N VAL A 377 1.85 -12.45 16.84
CA VAL A 377 2.81 -11.39 17.17
C VAL A 377 4.02 -11.98 17.88
N SER A 378 5.21 -11.46 17.57
CA SER A 378 6.46 -11.90 18.21
C SER A 378 7.42 -10.74 18.41
N GLN A 379 8.30 -10.85 19.40
CA GLN A 379 9.31 -9.84 19.67
C GLN A 379 10.59 -10.47 20.19
N SER A 380 11.72 -9.83 19.88
CA SER A 380 13.03 -10.10 20.48
C SER A 380 13.66 -8.81 20.99
N GLY A 381 14.69 -8.94 21.83
CA GLY A 381 15.47 -7.80 22.32
C GLY A 381 15.20 -7.46 23.79
N PRO A 382 15.74 -6.32 24.26
CA PRO A 382 15.77 -5.98 25.68
C PRO A 382 14.47 -5.35 26.21
N TYR A 383 13.61 -4.88 25.31
CA TYR A 383 12.38 -4.16 25.66
C TYR A 383 11.14 -5.04 25.50
N ARG A 384 10.11 -4.74 26.29
CA ARG A 384 8.75 -5.26 26.08
C ARG A 384 7.97 -4.23 25.27
N PHE A 385 7.75 -4.50 23.99
CA PHE A 385 6.99 -3.64 23.10
C PHE A 385 5.48 -3.82 23.27
N SER A 386 4.71 -2.80 22.90
CA SER A 386 3.25 -2.88 22.82
C SER A 386 2.85 -3.64 21.57
N MET A 387 2.50 -4.93 21.73
CA MET A 387 2.09 -5.77 20.61
C MET A 387 0.82 -6.55 20.92
N ALA A 388 -0.07 -6.66 19.94
CA ALA A 388 -1.28 -7.46 20.04
C ALA A 388 -1.80 -7.90 18.67
N GLU A 389 -2.63 -8.93 18.61
CA GLU A 389 -3.31 -9.32 17.38
C GLU A 389 -4.19 -8.18 16.84
N ALA A 390 -4.88 -7.46 17.74
CA ALA A 390 -5.49 -6.18 17.41
C ALA A 390 -5.23 -5.09 18.45
N GLY A 391 -4.88 -3.89 17.96
CA GLY A 391 -4.68 -2.69 18.75
C GLY A 391 -5.75 -1.63 18.46
N PHE A 392 -6.27 -1.00 19.50
CA PHE A 392 -7.26 0.06 19.41
C PHE A 392 -6.79 1.24 20.27
N ILE A 393 -6.28 2.29 19.64
CA ILE A 393 -5.55 3.34 20.34
C ILE A 393 -6.15 4.70 20.04
N THR A 394 -6.54 5.37 21.11
CA THR A 394 -6.89 6.78 21.12
C THR A 394 -5.68 7.62 21.43
N ARG A 395 -5.43 8.61 20.57
CA ARG A 395 -4.28 9.50 20.72
C ARG A 395 -4.44 10.41 21.96
N PRO A 396 -3.37 10.72 22.70
CA PRO A 396 -3.46 11.43 23.98
C PRO A 396 -4.09 12.83 23.93
N ASN A 397 -4.03 13.48 22.78
CA ASN A 397 -4.60 14.80 22.53
C ASN A 397 -6.11 14.77 22.23
N PHE A 398 -6.73 13.60 22.27
CA PHE A 398 -8.14 13.43 22.02
C PHE A 398 -8.98 13.53 23.30
N THR A 399 -10.01 14.36 23.29
CA THR A 399 -10.92 14.60 24.44
C THR A 399 -12.41 14.40 24.09
N GLY A 400 -12.72 13.88 22.90
CA GLY A 400 -14.10 13.57 22.48
C GLY A 400 -14.55 12.16 22.89
N GLU A 401 -15.75 11.75 22.51
CA GLU A 401 -16.30 10.44 22.89
C GLU A 401 -15.51 9.25 22.32
N ALA A 402 -15.44 8.17 23.10
CA ALA A 402 -14.78 6.92 22.71
C ALA A 402 -15.52 6.26 21.53
N CYS A 403 -14.75 5.80 20.54
CA CYS A 403 -15.26 4.99 19.44
C CYS A 403 -15.71 3.60 19.96
N ASN A 404 -16.78 3.04 19.39
CA ASN A 404 -17.23 1.69 19.68
C ASN A 404 -16.61 0.69 18.68
N ILE A 405 -15.87 -0.27 19.20
CA ILE A 405 -15.32 -1.40 18.43
C ILE A 405 -16.20 -2.62 18.70
N THR A 406 -16.81 -3.17 17.65
CA THR A 406 -17.62 -4.38 17.74
C THR A 406 -16.79 -5.58 17.32
N LEU A 407 -16.71 -6.58 18.21
CA LEU A 407 -16.12 -7.86 17.86
C LEU A 407 -17.10 -8.68 17.00
N GLY A 408 -16.70 -8.96 15.76
CA GLY A 408 -17.40 -9.91 14.91
C GLY A 408 -17.04 -11.36 15.26
N ARG A 409 -16.47 -12.09 14.30
CA ARG A 409 -15.87 -13.41 14.56
C ARG A 409 -14.38 -13.28 14.78
N TRP A 410 -13.84 -14.00 15.76
CA TRP A 410 -12.42 -14.00 16.07
C TRP A 410 -11.92 -15.42 16.34
N THR A 411 -10.95 -15.87 15.56
CA THR A 411 -10.28 -17.15 15.73
C THR A 411 -8.86 -16.91 16.20
N THR A 412 -8.44 -17.53 17.30
CA THR A 412 -7.08 -17.38 17.81
C THR A 412 -6.62 -18.66 18.53
N THR A 413 -5.31 -18.83 18.63
CA THR A 413 -4.70 -19.92 19.39
C THR A 413 -4.93 -19.73 20.88
N LEU A 414 -5.45 -20.77 21.55
CA LEU A 414 -5.65 -20.82 22.98
C LEU A 414 -4.32 -20.69 23.75
N ARG A 415 -4.27 -19.72 24.67
CA ARG A 415 -3.14 -19.46 25.57
C ARG A 415 -3.62 -18.63 26.78
N ASP A 416 -2.76 -18.46 27.79
CA ASP A 416 -3.07 -17.56 28.91
C ASP A 416 -2.94 -16.09 28.49
N PHE A 417 -4.05 -15.52 28.03
CA PHE A 417 -4.13 -14.14 27.55
C PHE A 417 -3.74 -13.10 28.61
N SER A 418 -3.93 -13.41 29.90
CA SER A 418 -3.57 -12.50 31.00
C SER A 418 -2.06 -12.38 31.18
N GLN A 419 -1.35 -13.47 30.89
CA GLN A 419 0.10 -13.56 30.91
C GLN A 419 0.71 -12.98 29.63
N THR A 420 0.21 -13.39 28.46
CA THR A 420 0.76 -12.98 27.16
C THR A 420 0.46 -11.52 26.84
N ARG A 421 -0.76 -11.05 27.15
CA ARG A 421 -1.25 -9.69 26.91
C ARG A 421 -1.16 -9.25 25.45
N ASP A 422 -1.49 -10.18 24.55
CA ASP A 422 -1.20 -10.07 23.12
C ASP A 422 -2.44 -10.28 22.24
N LEU A 423 -3.65 -10.43 22.80
CA LEU A 423 -4.88 -10.61 22.02
C LEU A 423 -5.44 -9.24 21.58
N PHE A 424 -5.97 -8.48 22.52
CA PHE A 424 -6.47 -7.13 22.29
C PHE A 424 -5.71 -6.12 23.14
N LEU A 425 -5.20 -5.06 22.51
CA LEU A 425 -4.67 -3.90 23.22
C LEU A 425 -5.63 -2.74 23.04
N ALA A 426 -6.07 -2.14 24.13
CA ALA A 426 -6.98 -0.99 24.10
C ALA A 426 -6.42 0.20 24.86
N ARG A 427 -6.57 1.40 24.29
CA ARG A 427 -6.27 2.69 24.94
C ARG A 427 -7.37 3.68 24.59
N GLY A 428 -8.30 3.91 25.51
CA GLY A 428 -9.33 4.94 25.39
C GLY A 428 -10.40 4.72 24.33
N ILE A 429 -10.92 3.50 24.25
CA ILE A 429 -11.98 3.07 23.32
C ILE A 429 -13.00 2.17 24.06
N ASN A 430 -14.19 2.00 23.48
CA ASN A 430 -15.22 1.11 24.00
C ASN A 430 -15.22 -0.20 23.22
N MET A 431 -15.07 -1.33 23.91
CA MET A 431 -15.11 -2.66 23.29
C MET A 431 -16.49 -3.30 23.54
N ASP A 432 -17.18 -3.65 22.45
CA ASP A 432 -18.43 -4.39 22.47
C ASP A 432 -18.20 -5.84 22.02
N PHE A 433 -18.40 -6.79 22.92
CA PHE A 433 -18.37 -8.21 22.64
C PHE A 433 -19.77 -8.78 22.35
N GLY A 434 -20.82 -7.97 22.47
CA GLY A 434 -22.21 -8.39 22.28
C GLY A 434 -22.45 -9.01 20.90
N GLY A 435 -23.00 -10.22 20.87
CA GLY A 435 -23.27 -10.96 19.64
C GLY A 435 -22.02 -11.41 18.85
N GLY A 436 -20.82 -11.20 19.40
CA GLY A 436 -19.57 -11.67 18.80
C GLY A 436 -19.38 -13.18 18.94
N ARG A 437 -18.38 -13.72 18.24
CA ARG A 437 -17.98 -15.13 18.35
C ARG A 437 -16.47 -15.27 18.49
N LEU A 438 -16.02 -15.86 19.58
CA LEU A 438 -14.61 -16.19 19.85
C LEU A 438 -14.38 -17.70 19.69
N SER A 439 -13.43 -18.08 18.85
CA SER A 439 -13.02 -19.46 18.64
C SER A 439 -11.57 -19.64 19.06
N LEU A 440 -11.35 -20.47 20.08
CA LEU A 440 -10.04 -20.75 20.66
C LEU A 440 -9.55 -22.10 20.15
N THR A 441 -8.55 -22.08 19.27
CA THR A 441 -8.01 -23.27 18.60
C THR A 441 -6.77 -23.81 19.34
N LYS A 442 -6.47 -25.10 19.20
CA LYS A 442 -5.20 -25.67 19.69
C LYS A 442 -4.08 -25.21 18.75
N GLY A 443 -3.11 -24.47 19.28
CA GLY A 443 -1.87 -24.15 18.57
C GLY A 443 -0.87 -25.31 18.63
N GLU A 444 0.25 -25.15 17.93
CA GLU A 444 1.33 -26.15 17.91
C GLU A 444 1.91 -26.40 19.31
N ASP A 445 2.02 -25.36 20.13
CA ASP A 445 2.55 -25.42 21.50
C ASP A 445 1.49 -25.68 22.59
N TYR A 446 0.27 -26.06 22.19
CA TYR A 446 -0.82 -26.25 23.16
C TYR A 446 -0.61 -27.51 24.01
N VAL A 447 -0.78 -27.36 25.33
CA VAL A 447 -0.78 -28.47 26.28
C VAL A 447 -2.20 -28.65 26.84
N ASP A 448 -2.72 -29.87 26.79
CA ASP A 448 -4.04 -30.19 27.36
C ASP A 448 -4.08 -29.78 28.84
N GLY A 449 -5.13 -29.04 29.22
CA GLY A 449 -5.31 -28.50 30.57
C GLY A 449 -4.61 -27.15 30.82
N THR A 450 -4.11 -26.47 29.78
CA THR A 450 -3.61 -25.09 29.88
C THR A 450 -4.70 -24.20 30.51
N PRO A 451 -4.45 -23.54 31.66
CA PRO A 451 -5.42 -22.62 32.24
C PRO A 451 -5.56 -21.38 31.36
N TYR A 452 -6.79 -20.91 31.19
CA TYR A 452 -7.09 -19.69 30.45
C TYR A 452 -8.28 -18.96 31.07
N SER A 453 -8.37 -17.66 30.83
CA SER A 453 -9.52 -16.85 31.18
C SER A 453 -10.02 -16.12 29.94
N VAL A 454 -11.34 -16.09 29.78
CA VAL A 454 -12.04 -15.33 28.75
C VAL A 454 -12.79 -14.14 29.34
N ALA A 455 -12.46 -13.78 30.59
CA ALA A 455 -12.95 -12.55 31.18
C ALA A 455 -12.36 -11.32 30.44
N PRO A 456 -13.10 -10.20 30.35
CA PRO A 456 -12.67 -9.01 29.62
C PRO A 456 -11.25 -8.55 29.96
N GLU A 457 -10.91 -8.52 31.24
CA GLU A 457 -9.60 -8.12 31.75
C GLU A 457 -8.46 -9.08 31.38
N ALA A 458 -8.79 -10.32 30.99
CA ALA A 458 -7.82 -11.27 30.46
C ALA A 458 -7.64 -11.13 28.94
N LEU A 459 -8.72 -10.82 28.22
CA LEU A 459 -8.69 -10.66 26.75
C LEU A 459 -8.14 -9.31 26.32
N ILE A 460 -8.37 -8.26 27.11
CA ILE A 460 -7.96 -6.88 26.81
C ILE A 460 -6.83 -6.45 27.74
N TYR A 461 -5.70 -6.12 27.12
CA TYR A 461 -4.62 -5.41 27.77
C TYR A 461 -4.83 -3.89 27.69
N ASP A 462 -5.02 -3.26 28.84
CA ASP A 462 -4.95 -1.81 28.97
C ASP A 462 -3.48 -1.38 29.05
N ALA A 463 -3.01 -0.71 27.99
CA ALA A 463 -1.66 -0.17 27.93
C ALA A 463 -1.45 1.07 28.83
N GLY A 464 -2.52 1.58 29.48
CA GLY A 464 -2.48 2.69 30.41
C GLY A 464 -2.36 4.08 29.76
N GLN A 465 -2.54 5.10 30.61
CA GLN A 465 -2.42 6.54 30.32
C GLN A 465 -3.24 7.05 29.12
N GLY A 466 -4.54 7.25 29.32
CA GLY A 466 -5.40 8.02 28.40
C GLY A 466 -6.47 8.78 29.18
N ALA A 467 -7.10 9.78 28.57
CA ALA A 467 -8.23 10.51 29.18
C ALA A 467 -9.48 9.62 29.39
N PHE A 468 -9.51 8.46 28.72
CA PHE A 468 -10.61 7.51 28.73
C PHE A 468 -10.14 6.17 29.31
N ARG A 469 -10.88 5.67 30.31
CA ARG A 469 -10.83 4.26 30.68
C ARG A 469 -11.48 3.47 29.54
N TYR A 470 -10.99 2.27 29.23
CA TYR A 470 -11.74 1.39 28.34
C TYR A 470 -13.06 1.03 29.04
N GLU A 471 -14.18 1.15 28.32
CA GLU A 471 -15.49 0.72 28.82
C GLU A 471 -15.96 -0.47 28.00
N TYR A 472 -16.53 -1.46 28.69
CA TYR A 472 -17.19 -2.60 28.08
C TYR A 472 -18.67 -2.27 27.91
N SER A 473 -19.15 -2.26 26.67
CA SER A 473 -20.54 -1.93 26.36
C SER A 473 -21.47 -3.15 26.36
N GLY A 474 -20.94 -4.37 26.17
CA GLY A 474 -21.75 -5.60 26.25
C GLY A 474 -20.98 -6.92 26.10
N TYR A 475 -21.50 -7.98 26.74
CA TYR A 475 -21.12 -9.40 26.58
C TYR A 475 -22.30 -10.29 26.16
N ARG A 476 -23.48 -9.68 26.03
CA ARG A 476 -24.72 -10.42 25.82
C ARG A 476 -24.65 -11.17 24.49
N GLY A 477 -24.76 -12.50 24.56
CA GLY A 477 -24.72 -13.35 23.38
C GLY A 477 -23.33 -13.51 22.74
N LEU A 478 -22.24 -13.23 23.48
CA LEU A 478 -20.91 -13.65 23.06
C LEU A 478 -20.84 -15.18 23.07
N GLU A 479 -20.58 -15.77 21.91
CA GLU A 479 -20.37 -17.22 21.75
C GLU A 479 -18.88 -17.55 21.88
N ILE A 480 -18.54 -18.47 22.78
CA ILE A 480 -17.16 -18.97 22.91
C ILE A 480 -17.13 -20.46 22.60
N SER A 481 -16.25 -20.83 21.66
CA SER A 481 -15.95 -22.22 21.30
C SER A 481 -14.49 -22.51 21.61
N VAL A 482 -14.23 -23.57 22.36
CA VAL A 482 -12.87 -23.98 22.75
C VAL A 482 -12.55 -25.36 22.20
N ALA A 483 -11.34 -25.52 21.67
CA ALA A 483 -10.93 -26.73 20.97
C ALA A 483 -10.76 -28.00 21.85
N ASP A 484 -10.86 -27.89 23.18
CA ASP A 484 -10.96 -29.03 24.09
C ASP A 484 -12.40 -29.57 24.22
N GLY A 485 -13.35 -28.97 23.52
CA GLY A 485 -14.76 -29.40 23.49
C GLY A 485 -15.62 -28.75 24.57
N THR A 486 -15.04 -27.91 25.45
CA THR A 486 -15.77 -27.13 26.43
C THR A 486 -16.39 -25.91 25.74
N ALA A 487 -17.66 -26.00 25.36
CA ALA A 487 -18.44 -24.82 25.03
C ALA A 487 -18.81 -24.15 26.36
N ALA A 488 -18.34 -22.93 26.59
CA ALA A 488 -18.72 -22.17 27.76
C ALA A 488 -19.50 -20.94 27.31
N GLN A 489 -20.75 -20.80 27.77
CA GLN A 489 -21.43 -19.53 27.67
C GLN A 489 -20.98 -18.63 28.81
N LEU A 490 -20.81 -17.34 28.54
CA LEU A 490 -20.48 -16.38 29.57
C LEU A 490 -21.76 -15.76 30.11
N THR A 491 -21.96 -15.85 31.42
CA THR A 491 -22.97 -15.07 32.13
C THR A 491 -22.33 -13.74 32.52
N TRP A 492 -22.86 -12.65 31.97
CA TRP A 492 -22.43 -11.30 32.32
C TRP A 492 -23.32 -10.72 33.41
N ASP A 493 -22.72 -10.43 34.56
CA ASP A 493 -23.35 -9.63 35.60
C ASP A 493 -23.08 -8.14 35.30
N LYS A 494 -24.08 -7.49 34.72
CA LYS A 494 -24.02 -6.07 34.35
C LYS A 494 -23.93 -5.14 35.57
N GLU A 495 -24.47 -5.54 36.72
CA GLU A 495 -24.50 -4.72 37.93
C GLU A 495 -23.15 -4.74 38.63
N ASN A 496 -22.49 -5.90 38.67
CA ASN A 496 -21.18 -6.07 39.29
C ASN A 496 -19.99 -6.01 38.30
N GLN A 497 -20.26 -5.87 37.00
CA GLN A 497 -19.26 -5.86 35.93
C GLN A 497 -18.38 -7.12 35.93
N THR A 498 -18.93 -8.26 36.31
CA THR A 498 -18.21 -9.54 36.36
C THR A 498 -18.70 -10.49 35.27
N VAL A 499 -17.81 -11.37 34.82
CA VAL A 499 -18.10 -12.40 33.84
C VAL A 499 -17.81 -13.76 34.48
N ALA A 500 -18.79 -14.67 34.44
CA ALA A 500 -18.64 -16.04 34.89
C ALA A 500 -18.89 -17.01 33.73
N LEU A 501 -18.15 -18.11 33.68
CA LEU A 501 -18.48 -19.24 32.82
C LEU A 501 -19.76 -19.88 33.38
N SER A 502 -20.80 -20.04 32.56
CA SER A 502 -21.91 -20.91 32.92
C SER A 502 -21.44 -22.36 32.80
N GLU A 503 -21.56 -23.13 33.86
CA GLU A 503 -21.48 -24.59 33.77
C GLU A 503 -22.72 -25.08 32.98
N GLU A 504 -22.51 -25.86 31.91
CA GLU A 504 -23.61 -26.66 31.30
C GLU A 504 -23.90 -27.91 32.12
#